data_AF-A0AAE6WN92-F1
#
_entry.id   AF-A0AAE6WN92-F1
#
_cell.length_a   1.000
_cell.length_b   1.000
_cell.length_c   1.000
_cell.angle_alpha   90.00
_cell.angle_beta   90.00
_cell.angle_gamma   90.00
#
_symmetry.space_group_name_H-M   'P 1'
#
loop_
_entity.id
_entity.type
_entity.pdbx_description
1 polymer ?
#
loop_
_entity_poly.entity_id
_entity_poly.type
_entity_poly.pdbx_seq_one_letter_code
_entity_poly.pdbx_strand_id
1 'polypeptide(L)'
;MFRLTDYGVPSYYELVLVTSDQTAAKKREALERFQQAIQKGQAYVASHPKEALEALLQHEATEFPLDREIEHKSLKVLLPLMDAKGQPFGSQDTAQWQEVIDWMATKKLISNTFSAQEILPVVK
;
A
#
# COMPACT_ATOMS: atom_id res chain seq x y z
N MET A 1 18.70 -5.60 4.53
CA MET A 1 17.60 -5.26 3.60
C MET A 1 18.18 -4.34 2.54
N PHE A 2 18.05 -4.70 1.27
CA PHE A 2 18.43 -3.83 0.16
C PHE A 2 17.38 -2.72 0.04
N ARG A 3 17.78 -1.45 0.15
CA ARG A 3 16.86 -0.30 0.08
C ARG A 3 17.19 0.51 -1.17
N LEU A 4 16.22 0.68 -2.06
CA LEU A 4 16.41 1.47 -3.28
C LEU A 4 16.73 2.95 -2.98
N THR A 5 16.30 3.44 -1.82
CA THR A 5 16.62 4.79 -1.32
C THR A 5 18.11 5.05 -1.15
N ASP A 6 18.90 4.00 -0.88
CA ASP A 6 20.36 4.13 -0.75
C ASP A 6 21.04 4.29 -2.13
N TYR A 7 20.28 4.13 -3.22
CA TYR A 7 20.76 4.16 -4.61
C TYR A 7 20.04 5.21 -5.48
N GLY A 8 19.42 6.21 -4.85
CA GLY A 8 18.86 7.38 -5.54
C GLY A 8 17.46 7.19 -6.13
N VAL A 9 16.73 6.14 -5.72
CA VAL A 9 15.27 6.08 -5.87
C VAL A 9 14.65 6.80 -4.66
N PRO A 10 13.68 7.71 -4.82
CA PRO A 10 13.04 8.37 -3.68
C PRO A 10 12.31 7.36 -2.79
N SER A 11 11.86 7.76 -1.61
CA SER A 11 10.98 6.91 -0.81
C SER A 11 9.60 6.86 -1.48
N TYR A 12 9.04 5.67 -1.68
CA TYR A 12 7.75 5.47 -2.34
C TYR A 12 6.90 4.43 -1.59
N TYR A 13 5.60 4.42 -1.90
CA TYR A 13 4.69 3.37 -1.45
C TYR A 13 4.90 2.12 -2.30
N GLU A 14 5.46 1.05 -1.72
CA GLU A 14 5.74 -0.21 -2.42
C GLU A 14 4.47 -0.87 -2.97
N LEU A 15 3.37 -0.81 -2.22
CA LEU A 15 2.07 -1.33 -2.62
C LEU A 15 0.97 -0.30 -2.30
N VAL A 16 0.06 -0.11 -3.26
CA VAL A 16 -1.06 0.82 -3.16
C VAL A 16 -2.34 0.17 -3.68
N LEU A 17 -3.47 0.57 -3.11
CA LEU A 17 -4.79 0.23 -3.64
C LEU A 17 -5.16 1.26 -4.71
N VAL A 18 -5.52 0.78 -5.90
CA VAL A 18 -5.92 1.62 -7.02
C VAL A 18 -7.33 1.30 -7.48
N THR A 19 -8.02 2.30 -7.99
CA THR A 19 -9.32 2.13 -8.66
C THR A 19 -9.40 3.04 -9.87
N SER A 20 -10.33 2.77 -10.80
CA SER A 20 -10.54 3.65 -11.95
C SER A 20 -11.34 4.90 -11.58
N ASP A 21 -11.13 6.00 -12.29
CA ASP A 21 -11.92 7.24 -12.13
C ASP A 21 -13.43 6.97 -12.22
N GLN A 22 -13.82 6.08 -13.14
CA GLN A 22 -15.22 5.68 -13.29
C GLN A 22 -15.78 5.01 -12.04
N THR A 23 -14.99 4.15 -11.39
CA THR A 23 -15.38 3.46 -10.15
C THR A 23 -15.39 4.44 -8.98
N ALA A 24 -14.38 5.31 -8.88
CA ALA A 24 -14.31 6.37 -7.88
C ALA A 24 -15.53 7.30 -7.93
N ALA A 25 -15.95 7.69 -9.14
CA ALA A 25 -17.12 8.54 -9.34
C ALA A 25 -18.45 7.83 -9.03
N LYS A 26 -18.61 6.57 -9.46
CA LYS A 26 -19.89 5.85 -9.37
C LYS A 26 -20.10 5.09 -8.06
N LYS A 27 -19.03 4.70 -7.36
CA LYS A 27 -19.08 3.77 -6.22
C LYS A 27 -18.41 4.33 -4.96
N ARG A 28 -18.42 5.65 -4.78
CA ARG A 28 -17.75 6.33 -3.66
C ARG A 28 -18.07 5.72 -2.29
N GLU A 29 -19.35 5.52 -1.98
CA GLU A 29 -19.76 4.94 -0.68
C GLU A 29 -19.20 3.52 -0.48
N ALA A 30 -19.20 2.70 -1.52
CA ALA A 30 -18.65 1.34 -1.45
C ALA A 30 -17.13 1.37 -1.22
N LEU A 31 -16.41 2.31 -1.85
CA LEU A 31 -14.97 2.49 -1.65
C LEU A 31 -14.64 2.99 -0.24
N GLU A 32 -15.42 3.91 0.32
CA GLU A 32 -15.27 4.38 1.70
C GLU A 32 -15.48 3.23 2.71
N ARG A 33 -16.52 2.42 2.52
CA ARG A 33 -16.77 1.22 3.34
C ARG A 33 -15.67 0.17 3.17
N PHE A 34 -15.15 -0.02 1.95
CA PHE A 34 -14.05 -0.93 1.67
C PHE A 34 -12.77 -0.49 2.38
N GLN A 35 -12.43 0.80 2.33
CA GLN A 35 -11.29 1.38 3.05
C GLN A 35 -11.41 1.16 4.56
N GLN A 36 -12.59 1.39 5.14
CA GLN A 36 -12.83 1.12 6.56
C GLN A 36 -12.67 -0.36 6.92
N ALA A 37 -13.13 -1.27 6.05
CA ALA A 37 -12.98 -2.71 6.26
C ALA A 37 -11.49 -3.13 6.25
N ILE A 38 -10.70 -2.59 5.30
CA ILE A 38 -9.26 -2.85 5.22
C ILE A 38 -8.54 -2.30 6.46
N GLN A 39 -8.88 -1.10 6.91
CA GLN A 39 -8.30 -0.53 8.13
C GLN A 39 -8.55 -1.42 9.36
N LYS A 40 -9.76 -1.96 9.50
CA LYS A 40 -10.09 -2.93 10.57
C LYS A 40 -9.31 -4.23 10.41
N GLY A 41 -9.20 -4.74 9.19
CA GLY A 41 -8.42 -5.94 8.88
C GLY A 41 -6.94 -5.77 9.25
N GLN A 42 -6.33 -4.64 8.86
CA GLN A 42 -4.94 -4.35 9.21
C GLN A 42 -4.74 -4.20 10.73
N ALA A 43 -5.65 -3.52 11.42
CA ALA A 43 -5.59 -3.42 12.87
C ALA A 43 -5.68 -4.80 13.55
N TYR A 44 -6.49 -5.72 12.99
CA TYR A 44 -6.55 -7.10 13.44
C TYR A 44 -5.24 -7.84 13.19
N VAL A 45 -4.63 -7.71 11.99
CA VAL A 45 -3.31 -8.31 11.68
C VAL A 45 -2.24 -7.83 12.64
N ALA A 46 -2.21 -6.52 12.97
CA ALA A 46 -1.23 -5.95 13.89
C ALA A 46 -1.40 -6.47 15.34
N SER A 47 -2.64 -6.71 15.78
CA SER A 47 -2.95 -7.16 17.14
C SER A 47 -2.97 -8.69 17.31
N HIS A 48 -3.22 -9.44 16.23
CA HIS A 48 -3.36 -10.90 16.21
C HIS A 48 -2.58 -11.50 15.02
N PRO A 49 -1.25 -11.29 14.95
CA PRO A 49 -0.48 -11.61 13.74
C PRO A 49 -0.40 -13.10 13.43
N LYS A 50 -0.50 -13.99 14.44
CA LYS A 50 -0.46 -15.43 14.21
C LYS A 50 -1.78 -15.92 13.62
N GLU A 51 -2.89 -15.51 14.23
CA GLU A 51 -4.24 -15.86 13.81
C GLU A 51 -4.54 -15.32 12.42
N ALA A 52 -4.13 -14.08 12.15
CA ALA A 52 -4.28 -13.47 10.84
C ALA A 52 -3.45 -14.19 9.76
N LEU A 53 -2.23 -14.62 10.10
CA LEU A 53 -1.41 -15.37 9.15
C LEU A 53 -1.97 -16.77 8.87
N GLU A 54 -2.45 -17.48 9.89
CA GLU A 54 -3.10 -18.78 9.66
C GLU A 54 -4.34 -18.66 8.78
N ALA A 55 -5.11 -17.56 8.91
CA ALA A 55 -6.21 -17.28 8.00
C ALA A 55 -5.74 -17.09 6.55
N LEU A 56 -4.59 -16.43 6.32
CA LEU A 56 -3.99 -16.32 4.99
C LEU A 56 -3.57 -17.70 4.44
N LEU A 57 -2.85 -18.50 5.23
CA LEU A 57 -2.37 -19.83 4.83
C LEU A 57 -3.54 -20.78 4.48
N GLN A 58 -4.68 -20.66 5.15
CA GLN A 58 -5.89 -21.44 4.83
C GLN A 58 -6.54 -21.06 3.50
N HIS A 59 -6.26 -19.86 2.98
CA HIS A 59 -6.87 -19.30 1.77
C HIS A 59 -5.81 -19.01 0.69
N GLU A 60 -4.64 -19.63 0.78
CA GLU A 60 -3.58 -19.47 -0.21
C GLU A 60 -4.01 -19.98 -1.60
N ALA A 61 -3.42 -19.41 -2.64
CA ALA A 61 -3.64 -19.88 -4.00
C ALA A 61 -2.86 -21.18 -4.22
N THR A 62 -3.48 -22.17 -4.87
CA THR A 62 -2.81 -23.46 -5.13
C THR A 62 -1.61 -23.30 -6.06
N GLU A 63 -1.66 -22.29 -6.93
CA GLU A 63 -0.62 -21.94 -7.88
C GLU A 63 0.59 -21.26 -7.23
N PHE A 64 0.44 -20.77 -5.98
CA PHE A 64 1.49 -20.08 -5.24
C PHE A 64 1.50 -20.52 -3.76
N PRO A 65 1.94 -21.76 -3.49
CA PRO A 65 1.94 -22.30 -2.13
C PRO A 65 2.92 -21.51 -1.25
N LEU A 66 2.44 -21.14 -0.07
CA LEU A 66 3.15 -20.38 0.95
C LEU A 66 3.81 -21.33 1.95
N ASP A 67 5.06 -21.04 2.28
CA ASP A 67 5.75 -21.74 3.36
C ASP A 67 5.48 -21.03 4.70
N ARG A 68 4.90 -21.76 5.65
CA ARG A 68 4.50 -21.20 6.96
C ARG A 68 5.66 -20.52 7.70
N GLU A 69 6.86 -21.09 7.68
CA GLU A 69 8.01 -20.54 8.40
C GLU A 69 8.55 -19.28 7.71
N ILE A 70 8.53 -19.26 6.37
CA ILE A 70 8.88 -18.07 5.59
C ILE A 70 7.85 -16.96 5.84
N GLU A 71 6.55 -17.26 5.81
CA GLU A 71 5.53 -16.22 6.00
C GLU A 71 5.51 -15.64 7.41
N HIS A 72 5.79 -16.44 8.44
CA HIS A 72 5.97 -15.91 9.79
C HIS A 72 7.15 -14.93 9.89
N LYS A 73 8.23 -15.17 9.16
CA LYS A 73 9.37 -14.24 9.09
C LYS A 73 9.02 -13.01 8.25
N SER A 74 8.33 -13.21 7.13
CA SER A 74 7.84 -12.16 6.24
C SER A 74 6.97 -11.17 7.00
N LEU A 75 5.93 -11.64 7.70
CA LEU A 75 5.01 -10.78 8.43
C LEU A 75 5.71 -9.98 9.55
N LYS A 76 6.70 -10.56 10.23
CA LYS A 76 7.52 -9.84 11.23
C LYS A 76 8.32 -8.68 10.62
N VAL A 77 8.77 -8.83 9.37
CA VAL A 77 9.46 -7.77 8.64
C VAL A 77 8.47 -6.73 8.11
N LEU A 78 7.30 -7.15 7.64
CA LEU A 78 6.30 -6.27 7.03
C LEU A 78 5.56 -5.40 8.06
N LEU A 79 5.23 -5.93 9.24
CA LEU A 79 4.42 -5.21 10.23
C LEU A 79 4.97 -3.81 10.59
N PRO A 80 6.27 -3.63 10.88
CA PRO A 80 6.84 -2.30 11.10
C PRO A 80 6.82 -1.39 9.86
N LEU A 81 6.88 -1.96 8.66
CA LEU A 81 6.86 -1.21 7.40
C LEU A 81 5.45 -0.77 7.00
N MET A 82 4.43 -1.46 7.50
CA MET A 82 3.01 -1.13 7.31
C MET A 82 2.46 -0.19 8.39
N ASP A 83 3.28 0.26 9.34
CA ASP A 83 2.88 1.21 10.37
C ASP A 83 2.57 2.58 9.74
N ALA A 84 1.33 3.04 9.94
CA ALA A 84 0.85 4.32 9.47
C ALA A 84 1.26 5.51 10.37
N LYS A 85 2.14 5.29 11.37
CA LYS A 85 2.74 6.34 12.22
C LYS A 85 1.70 7.25 12.89
N GLY A 86 0.64 6.64 13.42
CA GLY A 86 -0.48 7.33 14.06
C GLY A 86 -1.54 7.89 13.11
N GLN A 87 -1.36 7.75 11.80
CA GLN A 87 -2.41 7.99 10.81
C GLN A 87 -3.28 6.75 10.59
N PRO A 88 -4.49 6.88 10.04
CA PRO A 88 -5.24 5.73 9.56
C PRO A 88 -4.44 4.90 8.55
N PHE A 89 -4.53 3.56 8.62
CA PHE A 89 -3.90 2.70 7.62
C PHE A 89 -4.42 3.04 6.21
N GLY A 90 -3.50 3.10 5.24
CA GLY A 90 -3.77 3.53 3.86
C GLY A 90 -3.73 5.04 3.63
N SER A 91 -3.45 5.86 4.66
CA SER A 91 -3.15 7.28 4.46
C SER A 91 -1.92 7.47 3.58
N GLN A 92 -1.97 8.48 2.71
CA GLN A 92 -0.92 8.78 1.75
C GLN A 92 -0.48 10.24 1.85
N ASP A 93 0.82 10.48 1.71
CA ASP A 93 1.43 11.81 1.69
C ASP A 93 1.58 12.29 0.24
N THR A 94 0.90 13.37 -0.08
CA THR A 94 0.95 14.01 -1.40
C THR A 94 2.35 14.48 -1.79
N ALA A 95 3.16 14.93 -0.82
CA ALA A 95 4.53 15.38 -1.10
C ALA A 95 5.43 14.20 -1.53
N GLN A 96 5.24 13.04 -0.90
CA GLN A 96 5.96 11.82 -1.27
C GLN A 96 5.61 11.37 -2.70
N TRP A 97 4.34 11.45 -3.08
CA TRP A 97 3.92 11.19 -4.45
C TRP A 97 4.55 12.16 -5.46
N GLN A 98 4.59 13.46 -5.12
CA GLN A 98 5.21 14.45 -6.00
C GLN A 98 6.71 14.18 -6.19
N GLU A 99 7.43 13.81 -5.12
CA GLU A 99 8.85 13.45 -5.20
C GLU A 99 9.10 12.29 -6.17
N VAL A 100 8.25 11.25 -6.13
CA VAL A 100 8.32 10.11 -7.05
C VAL A 100 8.05 10.55 -8.49
N ILE A 101 7.01 11.36 -8.72
CA ILE A 101 6.67 11.86 -10.07
C ILE A 101 7.81 12.68 -10.66
N ASP A 102 8.37 13.61 -9.88
CA ASP A 102 9.47 14.48 -10.30
C ASP A 102 10.74 13.68 -10.60
N TRP A 103 11.03 12.66 -9.77
CA TRP A 103 12.13 11.72 -10.01
C TRP A 103 11.91 10.94 -11.31
N MET A 104 10.72 10.38 -11.54
CA MET A 104 10.40 9.65 -12.77
C MET A 104 10.52 10.55 -14.01
N ALA A 105 10.08 11.80 -13.94
CA ALA A 105 10.23 12.77 -15.01
C ALA A 105 11.70 13.09 -15.30
N THR A 106 12.49 13.33 -14.24
CA THR A 106 13.94 13.60 -14.35
C THR A 106 14.70 12.41 -14.95
N LYS A 107 14.32 11.18 -14.58
CA LYS A 107 14.86 9.94 -15.13
C LYS A 107 14.28 9.56 -16.50
N LYS A 108 13.34 10.35 -17.03
CA LYS A 108 12.65 10.13 -18.32
C LYS A 108 11.92 8.78 -18.37
N LEU A 109 11.37 8.34 -17.24
CA LEU A 109 10.56 7.13 -17.12
C LEU A 109 9.09 7.38 -17.49
N ILE A 110 8.66 8.63 -17.46
CA ILE A 110 7.34 9.10 -17.90
C ILE A 110 7.50 10.19 -18.97
N SER A 111 6.58 10.20 -19.94
CA SER A 111 6.63 11.13 -21.07
C SER A 111 6.12 12.53 -20.72
N ASN A 112 5.20 12.62 -19.76
CA ASN A 112 4.59 13.87 -19.29
C ASN A 112 4.69 13.91 -17.77
N THR A 113 5.00 15.09 -17.23
CA THR A 113 4.87 15.35 -15.79
C THR A 113 3.45 15.78 -15.45
N PHE A 114 3.04 15.59 -14.21
CA PHE A 114 1.73 15.93 -13.67
C PHE A 114 1.86 16.16 -12.15
N SER A 115 0.83 16.73 -11.54
CA SER A 115 0.76 16.95 -10.10
C SER A 115 0.24 15.71 -9.37
N ALA A 116 0.72 15.46 -8.15
CA ALA A 116 0.23 14.36 -7.33
C ALA A 116 -1.29 14.45 -7.07
N GLN A 117 -1.87 15.67 -7.04
CA GLN A 117 -3.30 15.87 -6.83
C GLN A 117 -4.17 15.34 -7.99
N GLU A 118 -3.61 15.14 -9.17
CA GLU A 118 -4.34 14.57 -10.32
C GLU A 118 -4.61 13.06 -10.15
N ILE A 119 -3.78 12.37 -9.36
CA ILE A 119 -3.86 10.91 -9.17
C ILE A 119 -4.30 10.50 -7.77
N LEU A 120 -4.31 11.43 -6.82
CA LEU A 120 -4.77 11.19 -5.46
C LEU A 120 -6.23 11.59 -5.28
N PRO A 121 -6.99 10.86 -4.46
CA PRO A 121 -8.36 11.24 -4.15
C PRO A 121 -8.38 12.64 -3.50
N VAL A 122 -9.18 13.54 -4.06
CA VAL A 122 -9.40 14.87 -3.47
C VAL A 122 -10.07 14.68 -2.12
N VAL A 123 -9.36 15.00 -1.04
CA VAL A 123 -9.95 15.16 0.29
C VAL A 123 -10.94 16.32 0.18
N LYS A 124 -12.23 15.98 0.11
CA LYS A 124 -13.34 16.94 0.25
C LYS A 124 -13.85 16.87 1.66
#